data_AF-X6N0L1-F1
#
_entry.id   AF-X6N0L1-F1
#
_cell.length_a   1.000
_cell.length_b   1.000
_cell.length_c   1.000
_cell.angle_alpha   90.00
_cell.angle_beta   90.00
_cell.angle_gamma   90.00
#
_symmetry.space_group_name_H-M   'P 1'
#
loop_
_entity.id
_entity.type
_entity.pdbx_description
1 polymer ?
#
loop_
_entity_poly.entity_id
_entity_poly.type
_entity_poly.pdbx_seq_one_letter_code
_entity_poly.pdbx_strand_id
1 'polypeptide(L)'
;MEEVGTPSSTLPTPYLVPSKRKKNLTDPHLHRDVSDTDKLKYANERLAVLNSEIVLYTKKMEMSEDTNMKEKYQQLIAENKTKVKILETGKRITENARDHKKLYDKETFKF
;
A
#
# COMPACT_ATOMS: atom_id res chain seq x y z
N MET A 1 71.70 2.29 20.54
CA MET A 1 70.88 2.47 19.32
C MET A 1 69.43 2.35 19.77
N GLU A 2 68.65 3.39 19.51
CA GLU A 2 67.27 3.53 19.98
C GLU A 2 66.31 2.50 19.39
N GLU A 3 65.25 2.26 20.17
CA GLU A 3 64.13 1.34 20.04
C GLU A 3 63.04 1.95 19.13
N VAL A 4 62.58 1.26 18.08
CA VAL A 4 61.27 1.55 17.47
C VAL A 4 60.64 0.26 16.97
N GLY A 5 59.58 -0.19 17.67
CA GLY A 5 58.74 -1.31 17.26
C GLY A 5 57.96 -0.98 15.98
N THR A 6 57.95 -1.92 15.03
CA THR A 6 57.00 -1.89 13.92
C THR A 6 55.84 -2.84 14.27
N PRO A 7 54.63 -2.32 14.56
CA PRO A 7 53.49 -3.17 14.83
C PRO A 7 53.02 -3.82 13.52
N SER A 8 52.84 -5.14 13.60
CA SER A 8 52.09 -5.95 12.64
C SER A 8 50.72 -5.34 12.35
N SER A 9 50.47 -4.98 11.10
CA SER A 9 49.13 -4.67 10.60
C SER A 9 49.01 -5.11 9.15
N THR A 10 48.95 -6.43 8.96
CA THR A 10 48.19 -6.97 7.84
C THR A 10 46.77 -7.14 8.35
N LEU A 11 45.91 -6.16 8.03
CA LEU A 11 44.48 -6.36 8.17
C LEU A 11 44.14 -7.68 7.43
N PRO A 12 43.47 -8.66 8.08
CA PRO A 12 42.96 -9.79 7.34
C PRO A 12 42.01 -9.24 6.29
N THR A 13 42.32 -9.44 5.02
CA THR A 13 41.35 -9.27 3.94
C THR A 13 40.11 -10.05 4.37
N PRO A 14 38.94 -9.40 4.55
CA PRO A 14 37.75 -10.14 4.90
C PRO A 14 37.49 -11.09 3.74
N TYR A 15 37.59 -12.39 4.02
CA TYR A 15 37.17 -13.41 3.07
C TYR A 15 35.77 -13.01 2.63
N LEU A 16 35.62 -12.67 1.35
CA LEU A 16 34.32 -12.56 0.71
C LEU A 16 33.73 -13.96 0.78
N VAL A 17 33.00 -14.24 1.87
CA VAL A 17 32.09 -15.36 1.96
C VAL A 17 31.26 -15.27 0.69
N PRO A 18 31.21 -16.30 -0.17
CA PRO A 18 30.33 -16.30 -1.32
C PRO A 18 28.94 -15.98 -0.79
N SER A 19 28.47 -14.76 -1.05
CA SER A 19 27.15 -14.32 -0.65
C SER A 19 26.23 -15.30 -1.34
N LYS A 20 25.64 -16.20 -0.55
CA LYS A 20 24.58 -17.06 -1.06
C LYS A 20 23.62 -16.11 -1.72
N ARG A 21 23.51 -16.20 -3.04
CA ARG A 21 22.48 -15.52 -3.82
C ARG A 21 21.20 -15.77 -3.04
N LYS A 22 20.66 -14.76 -2.36
CA LYS A 22 19.36 -14.89 -1.70
C LYS A 22 18.44 -15.33 -2.83
N LYS A 23 17.96 -16.56 -2.79
CA LYS A 23 16.74 -16.94 -3.50
C LYS A 23 15.72 -15.96 -2.96
N ASN A 24 15.51 -14.85 -3.65
CA ASN A 24 14.48 -13.90 -3.30
C ASN A 24 13.18 -14.65 -3.47
N LEU A 25 12.63 -15.07 -2.33
CA LEU A 25 11.23 -15.22 -2.00
C LEU A 25 10.31 -15.19 -3.24
N THR A 26 10.32 -16.27 -4.02
CA THR A 26 9.18 -16.60 -4.87
C THR A 26 8.20 -17.34 -3.98
N ASP A 27 7.56 -16.58 -3.10
CA ASP A 27 6.29 -17.03 -2.54
C ASP A 27 5.32 -17.12 -3.74
N PRO A 28 4.74 -18.27 -4.08
CA PRO A 28 3.78 -18.38 -5.20
C PRO A 28 2.48 -17.59 -4.97
N HIS A 29 2.26 -17.07 -3.76
CA HIS A 29 1.19 -16.12 -3.45
C HIS A 29 1.60 -14.66 -3.69
N LEU A 30 2.84 -14.42 -4.13
CA LEU A 30 3.39 -13.12 -4.48
C LEU A 30 2.77 -12.64 -5.79
N HIS A 31 1.70 -11.87 -5.62
CA HIS A 31 0.96 -11.18 -6.67
C HIS A 31 0.47 -12.12 -7.78
N ARG A 32 -0.74 -12.68 -7.60
CA ARG A 32 -1.59 -12.73 -8.80
C ARG A 32 -1.60 -11.31 -9.35
N ASP A 33 -1.19 -11.13 -10.61
CA ASP A 33 -1.29 -9.84 -11.29
C ASP A 33 -2.77 -9.45 -11.32
N VAL A 34 -3.22 -8.80 -10.25
CA VAL A 34 -4.58 -8.28 -10.14
C VAL A 34 -4.66 -7.18 -11.19
N SER A 35 -5.47 -7.42 -12.21
CA SER A 35 -5.62 -6.46 -13.30
C SER A 35 -6.07 -5.11 -12.73
N ASP A 36 -5.75 -4.01 -13.41
CA ASP A 36 -6.23 -2.69 -12.98
C ASP A 36 -7.77 -2.65 -12.94
N THR A 37 -8.43 -3.44 -13.78
CA THR A 37 -9.89 -3.66 -13.74
C THR A 37 -10.34 -4.28 -12.42
N ASP A 38 -9.67 -5.33 -11.95
CA ASP A 38 -10.00 -5.99 -10.68
C ASP A 38 -9.69 -5.10 -9.47
N LYS A 39 -8.59 -4.32 -9.52
CA LYS A 39 -8.28 -3.31 -8.51
C LYS A 39 -9.37 -2.24 -8.42
N LEU A 40 -9.86 -1.77 -9.57
CA LEU A 40 -10.96 -0.80 -9.63
C LEU A 40 -12.28 -1.39 -9.12
N LYS A 41 -12.58 -2.64 -9.47
CA LYS A 41 -13.76 -3.35 -8.96
C LYS A 41 -13.72 -3.45 -7.44
N TYR A 42 -12.61 -3.94 -6.88
CA TYR A 42 -12.43 -4.03 -5.43
C TYR A 42 -12.54 -2.66 -4.74
N ALA A 43 -11.95 -1.61 -5.31
CA ALA A 43 -12.07 -0.26 -4.78
C ALA A 43 -13.52 0.22 -4.75
N ASN A 44 -14.30 0.00 -5.81
CA ASN A 44 -15.71 0.37 -5.87
C ASN A 44 -16.58 -0.41 -4.88
N GLU A 45 -16.39 -1.72 -4.78
CA GLU A 45 -17.09 -2.56 -3.81
C GLU A 45 -16.79 -2.10 -2.38
N ARG A 46 -15.51 -1.85 -2.07
CA ARG A 46 -15.12 -1.41 -0.73
C ARG A 46 -15.63 -0.01 -0.39
N LEU A 47 -15.64 0.92 -1.36
CA LEU A 47 -16.23 2.25 -1.19
C LEU A 47 -17.72 2.16 -0.87
N ALA A 48 -18.48 1.31 -1.57
CA ALA A 48 -19.89 1.11 -1.31
C ALA A 48 -20.14 0.60 0.13
N VAL A 49 -19.34 -0.38 0.57
CA VAL A 49 -19.42 -0.90 1.95
C VAL A 49 -19.12 0.19 2.97
N LEU A 50 -18.02 0.94 2.83
CA LEU A 50 -17.68 2.01 3.80
C LEU A 50 -18.73 3.12 3.86
N ASN A 51 -19.29 3.50 2.71
CA ASN A 51 -20.38 4.49 2.67
C ASN A 51 -21.65 3.97 3.36
N SER A 52 -21.97 2.68 3.20
CA SER A 52 -23.09 2.07 3.93
C SER A 52 -22.85 2.03 5.45
N GLU A 53 -21.61 1.76 5.89
CA GLU A 53 -21.23 1.78 7.30
C GLU A 53 -21.32 3.20 7.89
N ILE A 54 -20.90 4.23 7.15
CA ILE A 54 -21.04 5.64 7.57
C ILE A 54 -22.50 5.97 7.84
N VAL A 55 -23.40 5.61 6.91
CA VAL A 55 -24.85 5.84 7.07
C VAL A 55 -25.38 5.10 8.30
N LEU A 56 -24.98 3.83 8.48
CA LEU A 56 -25.39 3.04 9.64
C LEU A 56 -24.95 3.69 10.97
N TYR A 57 -23.68 4.09 11.09
CA TYR A 57 -23.19 4.72 12.30
C TYR A 57 -23.81 6.10 12.53
N THR A 58 -24.14 6.83 11.47
CA THR A 58 -24.83 8.12 11.58
C THR A 58 -26.21 7.92 12.19
N LYS A 59 -26.99 6.95 11.69
CA LYS A 59 -28.29 6.59 12.29
C LYS A 59 -28.17 6.13 13.74
N LYS A 60 -27.16 5.30 14.05
CA LYS A 60 -26.93 4.83 15.42
C LYS A 60 -26.54 5.97 16.37
N MET A 61 -25.79 6.96 15.89
CA MET A 61 -25.43 8.16 16.65
C MET A 61 -26.67 9.03 16.93
N GLU A 62 -27.55 9.20 15.94
CA GLU A 62 -28.81 9.96 16.07
C GLU A 62 -29.77 9.31 17.08
N MET A 63 -29.88 7.98 17.07
CA MET A 63 -30.75 7.22 17.97
C MET A 63 -30.16 7.01 19.38
N SER A 64 -28.85 7.18 19.55
CA SER A 64 -28.21 6.99 20.85
C SER A 64 -28.60 8.13 21.78
N GLU A 65 -28.90 7.84 23.04
CA GLU A 65 -29.04 8.86 24.10
C GLU A 65 -27.75 8.97 24.91
N ASP A 66 -26.93 7.91 24.93
CA ASP A 66 -25.64 7.86 25.60
C ASP A 66 -24.57 8.64 24.81
N THR A 67 -24.00 9.66 25.47
CA THR A 67 -22.94 10.53 24.94
C THR A 67 -21.67 9.76 24.57
N ASN A 68 -21.27 8.75 25.37
CA ASN A 68 -20.07 7.95 25.10
C ASN A 68 -20.24 7.11 23.82
N MET A 69 -21.45 6.57 23.63
CA MET A 69 -21.79 5.85 22.40
C MET A 69 -21.86 6.78 21.18
N LYS A 70 -22.33 8.02 21.35
CA LYS A 70 -22.28 9.04 20.28
C LYS A 70 -20.86 9.36 19.85
N GLU A 71 -19.97 9.61 20.81
CA GLU A 71 -18.55 9.87 20.53
C GLU A 71 -17.89 8.70 19.79
N LYS A 72 -18.18 7.46 20.22
CA LYS A 72 -17.69 6.26 19.53
C LYS A 72 -18.18 6.18 18.08
N TYR A 73 -19.47 6.42 17.82
CA TYR A 73 -19.99 6.43 16.45
C TYR A 73 -19.40 7.58 15.63
N GLN A 74 -19.20 8.75 16.23
CA GLN A 74 -18.57 9.89 15.56
C GLN A 74 -17.13 9.58 15.14
N GLN A 75 -16.35 8.91 16.00
CA GLN A 75 -14.99 8.45 15.67
C GLN A 75 -15.00 7.44 14.51
N LEU A 76 -15.88 6.44 14.56
CA LEU A 76 -16.02 5.45 13.48
C LEU A 76 -16.44 6.08 12.15
N ILE A 77 -17.33 7.07 12.17
CA ILE A 77 -17.72 7.85 10.99
C ILE A 77 -16.51 8.60 10.43
N ALA A 78 -15.72 9.26 11.28
CA ALA A 78 -14.53 9.99 10.85
C ALA A 78 -13.46 9.07 10.25
N GLU A 79 -13.24 7.90 10.86
CA GLU A 79 -12.31 6.88 10.35
C GLU A 79 -12.76 6.36 8.97
N ASN A 80 -14.03 6.01 8.83
CA ASN A 80 -14.56 5.51 7.56
C ASN A 80 -14.54 6.60 6.46
N LYS A 81 -14.84 7.86 6.80
CA LYS A 81 -14.67 9.00 5.86
C LYS A 81 -13.22 9.15 5.38
N THR A 82 -12.26 8.93 6.27
CA THR A 82 -10.83 8.99 5.93
C THR A 82 -10.45 7.84 4.99
N LYS A 83 -10.89 6.61 5.28
CA LYS A 83 -10.69 5.44 4.42
C LYS A 83 -11.31 5.64 3.02
N VAL A 84 -12.51 6.22 2.95
CA VAL A 84 -13.17 6.57 1.68
C VAL A 84 -12.29 7.51 0.86
N LYS A 85 -11.80 8.62 1.43
CA LYS A 85 -10.94 9.58 0.72
C LYS A 85 -9.66 8.94 0.17
N ILE A 86 -9.03 8.06 0.95
CA ILE A 86 -7.83 7.33 0.53
C ILE A 86 -8.15 6.41 -0.65
N LEU A 87 -9.24 5.64 -0.56
CA LEU A 87 -9.66 4.72 -1.62
C LEU A 87 -10.08 5.46 -2.90
N GLU A 88 -10.79 6.58 -2.80
CA GLU A 88 -11.13 7.42 -3.96
C GLU A 88 -9.87 7.96 -4.65
N THR A 89 -8.86 8.32 -3.87
CA THR A 89 -7.57 8.78 -4.41
C THR A 89 -6.83 7.65 -5.11
N GLY A 90 -6.74 6.47 -4.48
CA GLY A 90 -6.14 5.28 -5.10
C GLY A 90 -6.89 4.82 -6.36
N LYS A 91 -8.23 4.89 -6.34
CA LYS A 91 -9.08 4.60 -7.50
C LYS A 91 -8.73 5.53 -8.67
N ARG A 92 -8.70 6.85 -8.45
CA ARG A 92 -8.35 7.83 -9.50
C ARG A 92 -6.96 7.59 -10.09
N ILE A 93 -5.97 7.28 -9.26
CA ILE A 93 -4.61 6.94 -9.73
C ILE A 93 -4.65 5.71 -10.63
N THR A 94 -5.40 4.68 -10.25
CA THR A 94 -5.54 3.43 -11.01
C THR A 94 -6.29 3.64 -12.33
N GLU A 95 -7.34 4.46 -12.33
CA GLU A 95 -8.07 4.87 -13.55
C GLU A 95 -7.13 5.60 -14.51
N ASN A 96 -6.38 6.58 -14.01
CA ASN A 96 -5.42 7.34 -14.81
C ASN A 96 -4.32 6.44 -15.40
N ALA A 97 -3.78 5.50 -14.62
CA ALA A 97 -2.77 4.56 -15.10
C ALA A 97 -3.30 3.67 -16.24
N ARG A 98 -4.54 3.18 -16.11
CA ARG A 98 -5.21 2.38 -17.15
C ARG A 98 -5.45 3.19 -18.42
N ASP A 99 -5.89 4.43 -18.28
CA ASP A 99 -6.14 5.32 -19.41
C ASP A 99 -4.83 5.68 -20.14
N HIS A 100 -3.75 5.88 -19.39
CA HIS A 100 -2.42 6.15 -19.96
C HIS A 100 -1.89 4.93 -20.74
N LYS A 101 -2.09 3.70 -20.26
CA LYS A 101 -1.74 2.47 -20.99
C LYS A 101 -2.50 2.38 -22.32
N LYS A 102 -3.81 2.67 -22.30
CA LYS A 102 -4.65 2.69 -23.50
C LYS A 102 -4.21 3.76 -24.53
N LEU A 103 -3.66 4.88 -24.06
CA LEU A 103 -3.15 5.93 -24.94
C LEU A 103 -1.93 5.45 -25.73
N TYR A 104 -0.96 4.81 -25.08
CA TYR A 104 0.26 4.29 -25.72
C TYR A 104 0.00 3.09 -26.65
N ASP A 105 -0.96 2.22 -26.31
CA ASP A 105 -1.35 1.10 -27.18
C ASP A 105 -1.97 1.57 -28.52
N LYS A 106 -2.46 2.81 -28.60
CA LYS A 106 -3.02 3.39 -29.83
C LYS A 106 -2.00 4.13 -30.70
N GLU A 107 -0.92 4.64 -30.12
CA GLU A 107 0.11 5.37 -30.87
C GLU A 107 1.11 4.43 -31.57
N THR A 108 1.26 3.21 -31.07
CA THR A 108 2.21 2.21 -31.61
C THR A 108 1.81 1.58 -32.95
N PHE A 109 0.60 1.86 -33.48
CA PHE A 109 0.11 1.34 -34.77
C PHE A 109 0.09 2.38 -35.91
N LYS A 110 0.82 3.49 -35.79
CA LYS A 110 0.94 4.51 -36.86
C LYS A 110 2.31 4.50 -37.55
N PHE A 111 2.82 3.32 -37.92
CA PHE A 111 3.99 3.16 -38.80
C PHE A 111 3.69 2.23 -39.96
#